data_AF-A0A9D7QZC4-F1
#
_entry.id   AF-A0A9D7QZC4-F1
#
_cell.length_a   1.000
_cell.length_b   1.000
_cell.length_c   1.000
_cell.angle_alpha   90.00
_cell.angle_beta   90.00
_cell.angle_gamma   90.00
#
_symmetry.space_group_name_H-M   'P 1'
#
loop_
_entity.id
_entity.type
_entity.pdbx_description
1 polymer ?
#
loop_
_entity_poly.entity_id
_entity_poly.type
_entity_poly.pdbx_seq_one_letter_code
_entity_poly.pdbx_strand_id
1 'polypeptide(L)'
;MGRGTMISGNTFGARTFSDGKTIAPMLPEFPNITRCSKCKTIFWLKRAKKIAELNFSDPLWQNIKYDEEAKFLTTKEYIEALKKSL
;
A
#
# COMPACT_ATOMS: atom_id res chain seq x y z
N MET A 1 11.24 -4.32 -3.99
CA MET A 1 10.41 -4.41 -2.78
C MET A 1 9.40 -3.26 -2.83
N GLY A 2 8.17 -3.52 -3.27
CA GLY A 2 7.20 -2.47 -3.59
C GLY A 2 6.08 -2.35 -2.54
N ARG A 3 5.81 -1.09 -2.18
CA ARG A 3 4.51 -0.51 -1.75
C ARG A 3 3.83 -1.14 -0.54
N GLY A 4 4.23 -0.65 0.64
CA GLY A 4 3.43 -0.68 1.85
C GLY A 4 4.30 -0.71 3.10
N THR A 5 4.11 0.23 4.00
CA THR A 5 4.70 0.25 5.35
C THR A 5 4.11 -0.87 6.21
N MET A 6 4.31 -2.14 5.83
CA MET A 6 4.11 -3.30 6.70
C MET A 6 5.42 -3.61 7.40
N ILE A 7 5.73 -2.83 8.44
CA ILE A 7 6.84 -3.15 9.35
C ILE A 7 6.40 -4.23 10.36
N SER A 8 5.10 -4.42 10.57
CA SER A 8 4.52 -5.42 11.48
C SER A 8 3.48 -6.29 10.78
N GLY A 9 3.92 -7.07 9.79
CA GLY A 9 3.16 -8.19 9.26
C GLY A 9 3.76 -9.48 9.80
N ASN A 10 2.95 -10.37 10.41
CA ASN A 10 3.43 -11.67 10.83
C ASN A 10 3.24 -12.72 9.72
N THR A 11 4.07 -13.75 9.74
CA THR A 11 4.00 -14.89 8.80
C THR A 11 3.25 -16.08 9.38
N PHE A 12 2.35 -15.87 10.36
CA PHE A 12 1.57 -16.98 10.92
C PHE A 12 0.72 -17.64 9.83
N GLY A 13 0.83 -18.96 9.73
CA GLY A 13 0.18 -19.74 8.68
C GLY A 13 0.83 -19.63 7.30
N ALA A 14 2.04 -19.06 7.20
CA ALA A 14 2.74 -18.97 5.93
C ALA A 14 3.19 -20.36 5.43
N ARG A 15 3.04 -20.59 4.13
CA ARG A 15 3.58 -21.77 3.44
C ARG A 15 4.79 -21.37 2.62
N THR A 16 5.94 -21.95 2.96
CA THR A 16 7.19 -21.77 2.21
C THR A 16 7.43 -23.00 1.35
N PHE A 17 7.71 -22.79 0.07
CA PHE A 17 7.98 -23.84 -0.91
C PHE A 17 9.49 -23.95 -1.15
N SER A 18 9.95 -25.09 -1.66
CA SER A 18 11.38 -25.38 -1.89
C SER A 18 12.03 -24.47 -2.95
N ASP A 19 11.22 -23.84 -3.80
CA ASP A 19 11.63 -22.84 -4.80
C ASP A 19 11.81 -21.43 -4.20
N GLY A 20 11.59 -21.27 -2.89
CA GLY A 20 11.67 -19.99 -2.19
C GLY A 20 10.37 -19.18 -2.20
N LYS A 21 9.29 -19.68 -2.82
CA LYS A 21 7.99 -19.01 -2.77
C LYS A 21 7.42 -19.06 -1.35
N THR A 22 6.91 -17.93 -0.86
CA THR A 22 6.21 -17.85 0.42
C THR A 22 4.80 -17.30 0.22
N ILE A 23 3.79 -18.01 0.71
CA ILE A 23 2.40 -17.56 0.76
C ILE A 23 2.07 -17.26 2.22
N ALA A 24 1.92 -15.99 2.60
CA ALA A 24 1.61 -15.57 3.96
C ALA A 24 0.18 -14.98 4.04
N PRO A 25 -0.83 -15.73 4.52
CA PRO A 25 -2.24 -15.32 4.46
C PRO A 25 -2.59 -14.18 5.41
N MET A 26 -1.80 -13.98 6.48
CA MET A 26 -1.97 -12.91 7.46
C MET A 26 -1.20 -11.62 7.08
N LEU A 27 -0.53 -11.61 5.92
CA LEU A 27 0.15 -10.45 5.38
C LEU A 27 -0.78 -9.76 4.37
N PRO A 28 -1.48 -8.66 4.73
CA PRO A 28 -2.44 -8.04 3.83
C PRO A 28 -1.75 -7.47 2.59
N GLU A 29 -2.31 -7.74 1.43
CA GLU A 29 -1.89 -7.07 0.20
C GLU A 29 -2.21 -5.57 0.28
N PHE A 30 -1.29 -4.75 -0.23
CA PHE A 30 -1.54 -3.31 -0.28
C PHE A 30 -2.68 -3.03 -1.28
N PRO A 31 -3.68 -2.21 -0.90
CA PRO A 31 -4.89 -2.07 -1.68
C PRO A 31 -4.62 -1.38 -3.02
N ASN A 32 -5.28 -1.87 -4.07
CA ASN A 32 -5.15 -1.32 -5.42
C ASN A 32 -5.83 0.05 -5.58
N ILE A 33 -6.88 0.31 -4.80
CA ILE A 33 -7.60 1.59 -4.73
C ILE A 33 -7.34 2.22 -3.36
N THR A 34 -6.94 3.48 -3.35
CA THR A 34 -6.50 4.19 -2.14
C THR A 34 -7.04 5.60 -2.10
N ARG A 35 -7.04 6.21 -0.91
CA ARG A 35 -7.38 7.62 -0.71
C ARG A 35 -6.16 8.41 -0.26
N CYS A 36 -5.97 9.62 -0.77
CA CYS A 36 -4.99 10.55 -0.21
C CYS A 36 -5.44 11.09 1.16
N SER A 37 -4.56 11.06 2.15
CA SER A 37 -4.83 11.56 3.50
C SER A 37 -5.18 13.05 3.52
N LYS A 38 -4.55 13.85 2.64
CA LYS A 38 -4.64 15.32 2.61
C LYS A 38 -5.83 15.81 1.78
N CYS A 39 -5.88 15.47 0.48
CA CYS A 39 -6.93 15.96 -0.43
C CYS A 39 -8.17 15.06 -0.48
N LYS A 40 -8.16 13.90 0.19
CA LYS A 40 -9.26 12.92 0.22
C LYS A 40 -9.68 12.36 -1.16
N THR A 41 -8.88 12.59 -2.20
CA THR A 41 -9.11 12.02 -3.53
C THR A 41 -8.92 10.50 -3.50
N ILE A 42 -9.88 9.78 -4.08
CA ILE A 42 -9.83 8.33 -4.30
C ILE A 42 -9.21 8.07 -5.67
N PHE A 43 -8.21 7.19 -5.73
CA PHE A 43 -7.51 6.87 -6.97
C PHE A 43 -6.96 5.44 -6.96
N TRP A 44 -6.73 4.91 -8.17
CA TRP A 44 -6.04 3.65 -8.36
C TRP A 44 -4.53 3.83 -8.20
N LEU A 45 -3.93 3.15 -7.22
CA LEU A 45 -2.49 3.21 -6.98
C LEU A 45 -1.67 2.70 -8.17
N LYS A 46 -2.23 1.77 -8.96
CA LYS A 46 -1.64 1.29 -10.22
C LYS A 46 -1.60 2.36 -11.33
N ARG A 47 -2.52 3.33 -11.30
CA ARG A 47 -2.60 4.44 -12.28
C ARG A 47 -1.82 5.67 -11.81
N ALA A 48 -1.36 5.70 -10.56
CA ALA A 48 -0.60 6.81 -10.04
C ALA A 48 0.79 6.87 -10.71
N LYS A 49 1.18 8.08 -11.14
CA LYS A 49 2.51 8.34 -11.69
C LYS A 49 3.55 8.14 -10.59
N LYS A 50 4.47 7.21 -10.79
CA LYS A 50 5.62 7.01 -9.91
C LYS A 50 6.62 8.16 -10.13
N ILE A 51 6.94 8.89 -9.07
CA ILE A 51 7.90 10.00 -9.09
C ILE A 51 9.28 9.54 -8.62
N ALA A 52 9.32 8.70 -7.58
CA ALA A 52 10.55 8.14 -7.01
C ALA A 52 10.27 6.79 -6.34
N GLU A 53 11.33 6.04 -6.04
CA GLU A 53 11.34 4.88 -5.15
C GLU A 53 12.54 5.03 -4.21
N LEU A 54 12.31 4.82 -2.92
CA LEU A 54 13.33 4.96 -1.88
C LEU A 54 13.46 3.62 -1.17
N ASN A 55 14.70 3.19 -0.98
CA ASN A 55 15.09 2.05 -0.18
C ASN A 55 15.24 2.46 1.27
N PHE A 56 15.20 1.47 2.17
CA PHE A 56 15.38 1.70 3.61
C PHE A 56 16.76 2.29 3.95
N SER A 57 17.78 2.01 3.13
CA SER A 57 19.13 2.52 3.29
C SER A 57 19.35 3.91 2.68
N ASP A 58 18.36 4.49 2.01
CA ASP A 58 18.53 5.80 1.39
C ASP A 58 18.64 6.89 2.48
N PRO A 59 19.63 7.80 2.43
CA PRO A 59 19.78 8.88 3.41
C PRO A 59 18.55 9.80 3.46
N LEU A 60 17.80 9.88 2.36
CA LEU A 60 16.54 10.62 2.28
C LEU A 60 15.45 9.98 3.16
N TRP A 61 15.52 8.68 3.45
CA TRP A 61 14.49 7.93 4.18
C TRP A 61 14.26 8.49 5.60
N GLN A 62 15.30 9.01 6.25
CA GLN A 62 15.21 9.65 7.56
C GLN A 62 14.55 11.04 7.53
N ASN A 63 14.48 11.67 6.35
CA ASN A 63 14.05 13.06 6.19
C ASN A 63 12.75 13.20 5.38
N ILE A 64 12.11 12.10 4.99
CA ILE A 64 10.80 12.14 4.33
C ILE A 64 9.77 12.68 5.31
N LYS A 65 9.17 13.83 4.96
CA LYS A 65 7.92 14.29 5.58
C LYS A 65 6.75 13.68 4.81
N TYR A 66 6.03 12.77 5.47
CA TYR A 66 4.81 12.17 4.94
C TYR A 66 3.65 13.17 5.04
N ASP A 67 3.57 14.10 4.10
CA ASP A 67 2.48 15.10 4.03
C ASP A 67 1.24 14.49 3.36
N GLU A 68 1.44 13.60 2.39
CA GLU A 68 0.41 12.95 1.59
C GLU A 68 0.62 11.43 1.59
N GLU A 69 -0.25 10.73 2.29
CA GLU A 69 -0.20 9.27 2.44
C GLU A 69 -1.37 8.61 1.75
N ALA A 70 -1.11 7.49 1.08
CA ALA A 70 -2.15 6.60 0.60
C ALA A 70 -2.72 5.80 1.78
N LYS A 71 -4.01 5.99 2.06
CA LYS A 71 -4.74 5.27 3.10
C LYS A 71 -5.78 4.32 2.51
N PHE A 72 -6.12 3.30 3.28
CA PHE A 72 -7.26 2.44 2.99
C PHE A 72 -8.55 3.26 2.94
N LEU A 73 -9.45 2.87 2.04
CA LEU A 73 -10.79 3.43 1.98
C LEU A 73 -11.61 2.91 3.16
N THR A 74 -12.43 3.78 3.72
CA THR A 74 -13.55 3.34 4.57
C THR A 74 -14.63 2.64 3.72
N THR A 75 -15.51 1.88 4.35
CA THR A 75 -16.64 1.23 3.66
C THR A 75 -17.50 2.21 2.86
N LYS A 76 -17.70 3.43 3.39
CA LYS A 76 -18.46 4.49 2.72
C LYS A 76 -17.76 4.98 1.46
N GLU A 77 -16.46 5.24 1.55
CA GLU A 77 -15.63 5.69 0.43
C GLU A 77 -15.53 4.62 -0.66
N TYR A 78 -15.50 3.34 -0.26
CA TYR A 78 -15.49 2.22 -1.20
C TYR A 78 -16.78 2.15 -2.02
N ILE A 79 -17.94 2.29 -1.36
CA ILE A 79 -19.24 2.36 -2.04
C ILE A 79 -19.32 3.57 -2.98
N GLU A 80 -18.77 4.71 -2.55
CA GLU A 80 -18.71 5.91 -3.40
C GLU A 80 -17.84 5.71 -4.63
N ALA A 81 -16.69 5.04 -4.49
CA ALA A 81 -15.82 4.69 -5.60
C ALA A 81 -16.54 3.80 -6.63
N LEU A 82 -17.26 2.78 -6.17
CA LEU A 82 -18.06 1.91 -7.04
C LEU A 82 -19.13 2.68 -7.82
N LYS A 83 -19.83 3.63 -7.18
CA LYS A 83 -20.82 4.49 -7.85
C LYS A 83 -20.19 5.37 -8.91
N LYS A 84 -18.95 5.82 -8.70
CA LYS A 84 -18.19 6.66 -9.64
C LYS A 84 -17.51 5.86 -10.75
N SER A 85 -17.74 4.54 -10.83
CA SER A 85 -17.02 3.63 -11.74
C SER A 85 -15.49 3.78 -11.64
N LEU A 86 -15.01 4.09 -10.43
CA LEU A 86 -13.60 4.05 -10.10
C LEU A 86 -13.21 2.60 -9.88
#